data_AF-A0A4R9AQW2-F1
#
_entry.id   AF-A0A4R9AQW2-F1
#
_cell.length_a   1.000
_cell.length_b   1.000
_cell.length_c   1.000
_cell.angle_alpha   90.00
_cell.angle_beta   90.00
_cell.angle_gamma   90.00
#
_symmetry.space_group_name_H-M   'P 1'
#
loop_
_entity.id
_entity.type
_entity.pdbx_description
1 polymer ?
#
loop_
_entity_poly.entity_id
_entity_poly.type
_entity_poly.pdbx_seq_one_letter_code
_entity_poly.pdbx_strand_id
1 'polypeptide(L)'
;MARYESKNRTSRWISVAFLQGTEADAVLGLIDQSGASAAFDYLQPRDLGDATTDAALENGYVYDRIPAGRTDHIIEHDGSPYALTYSRTYRYVSLLRWHPLEPEVEPARNAPRRDDIWAAPRSTRVAERTVTL
;
A
#
# COMPACT_ATOMS: atom_id res chain seq x y z
N MET A 1 -3.55 -20.25 19.57
CA MET A 1 -2.81 -19.02 19.24
C MET A 1 -3.51 -18.36 18.07
N ALA A 2 -4.28 -17.30 18.32
CA ALA A 2 -5.09 -16.68 17.27
C ALA A 2 -4.20 -15.82 16.37
N ARG A 3 -4.37 -16.03 15.05
CA ARG A 3 -4.19 -15.09 13.94
C ARG A 3 -3.78 -13.68 14.41
N TYR A 4 -2.52 -13.29 14.19
CA TYR A 4 -2.16 -11.87 14.20
C TYR A 4 -3.02 -11.18 13.14
N GLU A 5 -3.95 -10.36 13.60
CA GLU A 5 -4.80 -9.58 12.72
C GLU A 5 -3.91 -8.57 11.99
N SER A 6 -3.73 -8.76 10.67
CA SER A 6 -3.18 -7.74 9.76
C SER A 6 -4.13 -6.53 9.60
N LYS A 7 -4.96 -6.23 10.61
CA LYS A 7 -5.86 -5.08 10.64
C LYS A 7 -5.01 -3.82 10.65
N ASN A 8 -5.25 -2.96 9.66
CA ASN A 8 -4.68 -1.62 9.54
C ASN A 8 -3.16 -1.50 9.31
N ARG A 9 -2.60 -2.30 8.40
CA ARG A 9 -1.62 -1.71 7.46
C ARG A 9 -2.39 -0.92 6.39
N THR A 10 -2.81 0.30 6.72
CA THR A 10 -3.49 1.23 5.78
C THR A 10 -2.51 2.03 4.93
N SER A 11 -1.21 1.98 5.24
CA SER A 11 -0.13 2.63 4.52
C SER A 11 1.19 1.90 4.77
N ARG A 12 2.19 2.16 3.92
CA ARG A 12 3.57 1.67 4.04
C ARG A 12 4.55 2.69 3.47
N TRP A 13 5.81 2.60 3.87
CA TRP A 13 6.92 3.28 3.19
C TRP A 13 7.43 2.41 2.04
N ILE A 14 7.69 3.01 0.88
CA ILE A 14 8.36 2.38 -0.26
C ILE A 14 9.74 3.03 -0.45
N SER A 15 10.76 2.26 -0.86
CA SER A 15 12.04 2.83 -1.27
C SER A 15 11.96 3.37 -2.69
N VAL A 16 12.09 4.69 -2.83
CA VAL A 16 12.17 5.39 -4.12
C VAL A 16 13.58 5.31 -4.69
N ALA A 17 14.58 5.55 -3.84
CA ALA A 17 15.98 5.46 -4.21
C ALA A 17 16.78 4.89 -3.03
N PHE A 18 17.73 4.01 -3.33
CA PHE A 18 18.76 3.56 -2.39
C PHE A 18 20.12 3.75 -3.06
N LEU A 19 20.96 4.58 -2.45
CA LEU A 19 22.31 4.89 -2.90
C LEU A 19 23.31 4.37 -1.89
N GLN A 20 24.45 3.87 -2.39
CA GLN A 20 25.54 3.38 -1.55
C GLN A 20 26.90 3.73 -2.16
N GLY A 21 27.93 3.88 -1.31
CA GLY A 21 29.28 4.22 -1.75
C GLY A 21 29.32 5.58 -2.44
N THR A 22 29.99 5.69 -3.58
CA THR A 22 30.27 6.96 -4.27
C THR A 22 29.01 7.80 -4.55
N GLU A 23 27.88 7.18 -4.91
CA GLU A 23 26.62 7.91 -5.11
C GLU A 23 26.04 8.45 -3.80
N ALA A 24 26.15 7.67 -2.71
CA ALA A 24 25.74 8.14 -1.40
C ALA A 24 26.66 9.26 -0.90
N ASP A 25 27.98 9.16 -1.11
CA ASP A 25 28.94 10.18 -0.69
C ASP A 25 28.66 11.54 -1.34
N ALA A 26 28.25 11.55 -2.61
CA ALA A 26 27.85 12.77 -3.31
C ALA A 26 26.63 13.44 -2.62
N VAL A 27 25.63 12.66 -2.23
CA VAL A 27 24.44 13.17 -1.53
C VAL A 27 24.73 13.52 -0.07
N LEU A 28 25.56 12.74 0.64
CA LEU A 28 26.03 13.07 1.99
C LEU A 28 26.80 14.40 1.98
N GLY A 29 27.68 14.61 1.01
CA GLY A 29 28.37 15.87 0.80
C GLY A 29 27.42 17.04 0.47
N LEU A 30 26.33 16.78 -0.26
CA LEU A 30 25.28 17.78 -0.51
C LEU A 30 24.51 18.14 0.77
N ILE A 31 24.18 17.16 1.61
CA ILE A 31 23.56 17.39 2.93
C ILE A 31 24.48 18.24 3.82
N ASP A 32 25.78 17.95 3.83
CA ASP A 32 26.77 18.67 4.64
C ASP A 32 26.99 20.13 4.16
N GLN A 33 26.83 20.40 2.87
CA GLN A 33 27.03 21.73 2.27
C GLN A 33 25.75 22.60 2.24
N SER A 34 24.60 21.99 1.97
CA SER A 34 23.35 22.70 1.62
C SER A 34 22.14 22.23 2.44
N GLY A 35 22.32 21.29 3.37
CA GLY A 35 21.26 20.75 4.21
C GLY A 35 20.39 19.70 3.52
N ALA A 36 19.46 19.13 4.29
CA ALA A 36 18.64 18.01 3.84
C ALA A 36 17.66 18.35 2.70
N SER A 37 17.14 19.59 2.65
CA SER A 37 16.23 20.03 1.58
C SER A 37 16.84 19.86 0.19
N ALA A 38 18.11 20.25 0.01
CA ALA A 38 18.83 20.06 -1.26
C ALA A 38 18.99 18.58 -1.64
N ALA A 39 19.09 17.68 -0.66
CA ALA A 39 19.12 16.24 -0.93
C ALA A 39 17.75 15.67 -1.31
N PHE A 40 16.65 16.22 -0.79
CA PHE A 40 15.31 15.91 -1.29
C PHE A 40 15.14 16.40 -2.73
N ASP A 41 15.48 17.66 -3.04
CA ASP A 41 15.39 18.23 -4.39
C ASP A 41 16.21 17.41 -5.42
N TYR A 42 17.37 16.88 -4.99
CA TYR A 42 18.22 16.03 -5.83
C TYR A 42 17.69 14.61 -6.05
N LEU A 43 17.00 14.03 -5.06
CA LEU A 43 16.53 12.64 -5.10
C LEU A 43 15.08 12.48 -5.59
N GLN A 44 14.20 13.46 -5.35
CA GLN A 44 12.79 13.42 -5.76
C GLN A 44 12.59 13.19 -7.26
N PRO A 45 13.40 13.73 -8.19
CA PRO A 45 13.28 13.43 -9.63
C PRO A 45 13.52 11.96 -10.01
N ARG A 46 13.99 11.11 -9.07
CA ARG A 46 14.10 9.65 -9.25
C ARG A 46 12.79 8.91 -8.96
N ASP A 47 11.78 9.55 -8.36
CA ASP A 47 10.44 8.98 -8.24
C ASP A 47 9.69 9.11 -9.57
N LEU A 48 9.53 7.99 -10.27
CA LEU A 48 8.75 7.89 -11.51
C LEU A 48 7.28 7.52 -11.25
N GLY A 49 6.82 7.66 -10.00
CA GLY A 49 5.45 7.41 -9.59
C GLY A 49 5.13 5.92 -9.49
N ASP A 50 4.18 5.47 -10.30
CA ASP A 50 3.67 4.10 -10.26
C ASP A 50 4.78 3.10 -10.66
N ALA A 51 5.61 3.42 -11.65
CA ALA A 51 6.73 2.56 -12.06
C ALA A 51 7.77 2.35 -10.94
N THR A 52 8.01 3.36 -10.10
CA THR A 52 8.89 3.25 -8.92
C THR A 52 8.18 2.49 -7.80
N THR A 53 6.86 2.66 -7.66
CA THR A 53 6.03 1.91 -6.72
C THR A 53 6.06 0.42 -7.05
N ASP A 54 5.70 0.03 -8.26
CA ASP A 54 5.68 -1.36 -8.73
C ASP A 54 7.05 -2.03 -8.58
N ALA A 55 8.13 -1.36 -8.98
CA ALA A 55 9.49 -1.85 -8.77
C ALA A 55 9.81 -2.08 -7.28
N ALA A 56 9.40 -1.17 -6.38
CA ALA A 56 9.58 -1.35 -4.94
C ALA A 56 8.72 -2.50 -4.38
N LEU A 57 7.54 -2.77 -4.96
CA LEU A 57 6.68 -3.89 -4.58
C LEU A 57 7.26 -5.24 -5.01
N GLU A 58 7.66 -5.36 -6.28
CA GLU A 58 8.24 -6.57 -6.86
C GLU A 58 9.55 -6.97 -6.16
N ASN A 59 10.40 -5.99 -5.83
CA ASN A 59 11.67 -6.23 -5.15
C ASN A 59 11.54 -6.30 -3.61
N GLY A 60 10.34 -6.07 -3.05
CA GLY A 60 10.10 -6.14 -1.61
C GLY A 60 10.71 -4.98 -0.80
N TYR A 61 11.05 -3.85 -1.43
CA TYR A 61 11.56 -2.64 -0.77
C TYR A 61 10.44 -1.82 -0.10
N VAL A 62 9.65 -2.51 0.73
CA VAL A 62 8.50 -1.96 1.44
C VAL A 62 8.57 -2.18 2.94
N TYR A 63 8.22 -1.16 3.70
CA TYR A 63 8.46 -1.12 5.14
C TYR A 63 7.27 -0.54 5.90
N ASP A 64 6.91 -1.13 7.04
CA ASP A 64 5.83 -0.66 7.92
C ASP A 64 6.19 0.61 8.71
N ARG A 65 7.49 0.88 8.82
CA ARG A 65 8.10 2.05 9.46
C ARG A 65 9.37 2.39 8.69
N ILE A 66 9.83 3.63 8.80
CA ILE A 66 11.12 4.05 8.25
C ILE A 66 12.23 3.08 8.74
N PRO A 67 12.95 2.37 7.83
CA PRO A 67 14.02 1.46 8.20
C PRO A 67 15.26 2.25 8.63
N ALA A 68 15.50 2.29 9.95
CA ALA A 68 16.68 2.92 10.53
C ALA A 68 17.28 2.03 11.62
N GLY A 69 18.60 1.85 11.54
CA GLY A 69 19.47 1.30 12.59
C GLY A 69 19.98 2.39 13.53
N ARG A 70 20.93 2.01 14.40
CA ARG A 70 21.38 2.85 15.54
C ARG A 70 22.28 4.02 15.14
N THR A 71 22.81 3.99 13.92
CA THR A 71 23.79 4.95 13.35
C THR A 71 23.15 5.92 12.36
N ASP A 72 21.84 5.77 12.11
CA ASP A 72 21.24 6.26 10.88
C ASP A 72 20.35 7.46 11.22
N HIS A 73 20.49 8.51 10.42
CA HIS A 73 19.76 9.75 10.58
C HIS A 73 18.49 9.69 9.74
N ILE A 74 17.35 9.93 10.38
CA ILE A 74 16.05 10.08 9.73
C ILE A 74 15.72 11.57 9.64
N ILE A 75 15.26 12.01 8.48
CA ILE A 75 14.68 13.34 8.27
C ILE A 75 13.36 13.13 7.52
N GLU A 76 12.25 13.52 8.14
CA GLU A 76 10.95 13.60 7.45
C GLU A 76 10.84 14.97 6.80
N HIS A 77 10.27 15.06 5.59
CA HIS A 77 10.08 16.34 4.92
C HIS A 77 8.72 16.93 5.32
N ASP A 78 8.73 18.06 6.02
CA ASP A 78 7.50 18.77 6.40
C ASP A 78 6.60 19.03 5.18
N GLY A 79 5.31 18.70 5.29
CA GLY A 79 4.31 18.90 4.24
C GLY A 79 4.44 17.99 3.00
N SER A 80 5.26 16.93 3.07
CA SER A 80 5.64 16.09 1.93
C SER A 80 5.55 14.60 2.29
N PRO A 81 5.24 13.70 1.34
CA PRO A 81 5.17 12.27 1.60
C PRO A 81 6.56 11.60 1.68
N TYR A 82 7.65 12.36 1.63
CA TYR A 82 9.01 11.83 1.55
C TYR A 82 9.75 11.85 2.91
N ALA A 83 10.53 10.81 3.16
CA ALA A 83 11.48 10.73 4.25
C ALA A 83 12.86 10.32 3.72
N LEU A 84 13.91 10.89 4.29
CA LEU A 84 15.31 10.61 3.96
C LEU A 84 15.93 9.84 5.14
N THR A 85 16.53 8.69 4.86
CA THR A 85 17.36 7.97 5.84
C THR A 85 18.78 7.87 5.31
N TYR A 86 19.78 8.24 6.11
CA TYR A 86 21.18 8.14 5.70
C TYR A 86 22.11 7.71 6.82
N SER A 87 23.23 7.10 6.45
CA SER A 87 24.27 6.68 7.37
C SER A 87 25.64 7.07 6.83
N ARG A 88 26.34 7.96 7.53
CA ARG A 88 27.72 8.32 7.19
C ARG A 88 28.68 7.14 7.45
N THR A 89 28.42 6.34 8.48
CA THR A 89 29.23 5.16 8.84
C THR A 89 29.16 4.07 7.76
N TYR A 90 27.95 3.78 7.24
CA TYR A 90 27.73 2.75 6.23
C TYR A 90 27.68 3.29 4.79
N ARG A 91 27.90 4.61 4.60
CA ARG A 91 27.92 5.32 3.31
C ARG A 91 26.73 4.94 2.43
N TYR A 92 25.52 5.15 2.96
CA TYR A 92 24.27 4.99 2.22
C TYR A 92 23.31 6.16 2.45
N VAL A 93 22.45 6.40 1.46
CA VAL A 93 21.32 7.33 1.52
C VAL A 93 20.11 6.64 0.88
N SER A 94 18.94 6.72 1.52
CA SER A 94 17.68 6.19 1.01
C SER A 94 16.61 7.27 1.04
N LEU A 95 15.96 7.49 -0.11
CA LEU A 95 14.72 8.25 -0.20
C LEU A 95 13.55 7.28 -0.12
N LEU A 96 12.66 7.53 0.83
CA LEU A 96 11.45 6.77 1.07
C LEU A 96 10.24 7.63 0.75
N ARG A 97 9.16 7.02 0.27
CA ARG A 97 7.87 7.67 0.06
C ARG A 97 6.77 6.95 0.82
N TRP A 98 5.88 7.71 1.43
CA TRP A 98 4.64 7.21 2.01
C TRP A 98 3.66 6.84 0.90
N HIS A 99 3.28 5.57 0.88
CA HIS A 99 2.33 5.00 -0.06
C HIS A 99 1.11 4.50 0.72
N PRO A 100 -0.09 5.08 0.52
CA PRO A 100 -1.32 4.53 1.09
C PRO A 100 -1.56 3.15 0.48
N LEU A 101 -1.91 2.18 1.31
CA LEU A 101 -2.38 0.90 0.82
C LEU A 101 -3.83 1.10 0.39
N GLU A 102 -4.16 0.78 -0.86
CA GLU A 102 -5.55 0.61 -1.24
C GLU A 102 -6.17 -0.40 -0.27
N PRO A 103 -7.34 -0.09 0.34
CA PRO A 103 -8.01 -1.06 1.18
C PRO A 103 -8.30 -2.28 0.32
N GLU A 104 -7.90 -3.46 0.78
CA GLU A 104 -8.28 -4.73 0.15
C GLU A 104 -9.81 -4.82 0.23
N VAL A 105 -10.48 -4.39 -0.85
CA VAL A 105 -11.92 -4.50 -0.99
C VAL A 105 -12.18 -5.99 -1.20
N GLU A 106 -12.37 -6.73 -0.10
CA GLU A 106 -12.87 -8.11 -0.12
C GLU A 106 -14.03 -8.10 -1.12
N PRO A 107 -13.94 -8.80 -2.27
CA PRO A 107 -14.97 -8.74 -3.29
C PRO A 107 -16.24 -9.27 -2.65
N ALA A 108 -17.19 -8.36 -2.41
CA ALA A 108 -18.33 -8.58 -1.52
C ALA A 108 -18.96 -9.94 -1.83
N ARG A 109 -18.77 -10.88 -0.90
CA ARG A 109 -18.96 -12.32 -1.15
C ARG A 109 -20.33 -12.53 -1.78
N ASN A 110 -20.33 -12.78 -3.09
CA ASN A 110 -21.48 -12.56 -3.95
C ASN A 110 -22.70 -13.26 -3.35
N ALA A 111 -23.62 -12.48 -2.77
CA ALA A 111 -24.76 -13.04 -2.09
C ALA A 111 -25.53 -13.87 -3.14
N PRO A 112 -25.87 -15.14 -2.84
CA PRO A 112 -26.62 -15.94 -3.80
C PRO A 112 -27.88 -15.16 -4.15
N ARG A 113 -28.10 -14.93 -5.45
CA ARG A 113 -29.33 -14.30 -5.91
C ARG A 113 -30.49 -15.07 -5.29
N ARG A 114 -31.49 -14.32 -4.82
CA ARG A 114 -32.81 -14.86 -4.51
C ARG A 114 -33.50 -15.26 -5.82
N ASP A 115 -33.02 -16.35 -6.39
CA ASP A 115 -33.81 -17.20 -7.26
C ASP A 115 -34.77 -17.99 -6.36
N ASP A 116 -35.73 -17.27 -5.76
CA ASP A 116 -36.87 -17.82 -5.01
C ASP A 116 -37.82 -18.49 -6.02
N ILE A 117 -37.34 -19.58 -6.63
CA ILE A 117 -38.10 -20.49 -7.48
C ILE A 117 -39.03 -21.31 -6.57
N TRP A 118 -40.22 -20.77 -6.30
CA TRP A 118 -41.36 -21.59 -5.89
C TRP A 118 -42.64 -21.16 -6.60
N ALA A 119 -42.81 -21.66 -7.82
CA ALA A 119 -44.08 -21.62 -8.51
C ALA A 119 -44.95 -22.83 -8.10
N ALA A 120 -46.14 -22.51 -7.56
CA ALA A 120 -47.31 -23.38 -7.37
C ALA A 120 -47.28 -24.50 -6.29
N PRO A 121 -48.34 -24.59 -5.49
CA PRO A 121 -49.00 -25.86 -5.17
C PRO A 121 -50.09 -26.18 -6.21
N ARG A 122 -50.17 -27.46 -6.61
CA ARG A 122 -51.18 -27.97 -7.54
C ARG A 122 -52.54 -28.18 -6.86
N SER A 123 -53.59 -27.74 -7.54
CA SER A 123 -54.87 -28.45 -7.78
C SER A 123 -55.57 -29.18 -6.60
N THR A 124 -56.77 -28.70 -6.24
CA THR A 124 -57.83 -29.53 -5.64
C THR A 124 -58.92 -29.84 -6.67
N ARG A 125 -59.29 -31.13 -6.77
CA ARG A 125 -60.33 -31.72 -7.65
C ARG A 125 -61.74 -31.16 -7.35
N VAL A 126 -62.63 -31.00 -8.35
CA VAL A 126 -63.73 -31.95 -8.74
C VAL A 126 -64.45 -32.52 -7.50
N ALA A 127 -65.72 -32.25 -7.17
CA ALA A 127 -66.99 -32.48 -7.90
C ALA A 127 -68.16 -31.64 -7.24
N GLU A 128 -69.47 -31.65 -7.59
CA GLU A 128 -70.28 -32.22 -8.68
C GLU A 128 -71.64 -31.45 -8.85
N ARG A 129 -72.26 -31.55 -10.05
CA ARG A 129 -73.70 -31.45 -10.45
C ARG A 129 -74.79 -30.87 -9.52
N THR A 130 -75.67 -30.03 -10.10
CA THR A 130 -77.08 -30.41 -10.41
C THR A 130 -77.72 -29.54 -11.50
N VAL A 131 -78.62 -30.13 -12.29
CA VAL A 131 -79.51 -29.48 -13.28
C VAL A 131 -80.87 -29.22 -12.62
N THR A 132 -81.55 -28.14 -13.00
CA THR A 132 -83.03 -28.09 -13.03
C THR A 132 -83.48 -27.18 -14.19
N LEU A 133 -84.65 -27.54 -14.73
CA LEU A 133 -85.32 -27.07 -15.96
C LEU A 133 -85.58 -25.55 -16.01
#